data_AF-A0A8T6VY06-F1
#
_entry.id   AF-A0A8T6VY06-F1
#
_cell.length_a   1.000
_cell.length_b   1.000
_cell.length_c   1.000
_cell.angle_alpha   90.00
_cell.angle_beta   90.00
_cell.angle_gamma   90.00
#
_symmetry.space_group_name_H-M   'P 1'
#
loop_
_entity.id
_entity.type
_entity.pdbx_description
1 polymer ?
#
loop_
_entity_poly.entity_id
_entity_poly.type
_entity_poly.pdbx_seq_one_letter_code
_entity_poly.pdbx_strand_id
1 'polypeptide(L)'
;NRSPTVQKSDLLRVECVDLELQAKQLDTRRQLDEYDRSREPEVRGKWNKVCGECGYVNHERHRYCESCGCNMVERTVREVDHICPKCRTKVAKHVHECCECGARFWSPIIVTRSPEGECSLGEDEAR
;
A
#
# COMPACT_ATOMS: atom_id res chain seq x y z
N ASN A 1 52.27 -16.70 30.19
CA ASN A 1 51.80 -15.68 29.23
C ASN A 1 52.32 -16.01 27.83
N ARG A 2 51.63 -16.88 27.09
CA ARG A 2 51.89 -17.08 25.65
C ARG A 2 50.91 -16.20 24.89
N SER A 3 51.43 -15.25 24.14
CA SER A 3 50.64 -14.46 23.19
C SER A 3 50.09 -15.40 22.11
N PRO A 4 48.83 -15.24 21.67
CA PRO A 4 48.27 -16.07 20.61
C PRO A 4 49.04 -15.83 19.31
N THR A 5 49.52 -16.90 18.70
CA THR A 5 50.19 -16.89 17.40
C THR A 5 49.15 -16.68 16.31
N VAL A 6 49.13 -15.48 15.70
CA VAL A 6 48.29 -15.18 14.53
C VAL A 6 48.80 -16.00 13.35
N GLN A 7 47.94 -16.86 12.80
CA GLN A 7 48.26 -17.70 11.63
C GLN A 7 48.06 -16.87 10.36
N LYS A 8 48.81 -17.18 9.29
CA LYS A 8 48.71 -16.47 7.99
C LYS A 8 47.30 -16.57 7.38
N SER A 9 46.57 -17.63 7.69
CA SER A 9 45.15 -17.82 7.33
C SER A 9 44.23 -16.76 7.95
N ASP A 10 44.60 -16.21 9.11
CA ASP A 10 43.81 -15.23 9.85
C ASP A 10 43.92 -13.84 9.19
N LEU A 11 45.03 -13.58 8.48
CA LEU A 11 45.25 -12.34 7.72
C LEU A 11 44.49 -12.31 6.37
N LEU A 12 43.88 -13.43 5.95
CA LEU A 12 43.19 -13.56 4.67
C LEU A 12 41.65 -13.50 4.79
N ARG A 13 41.11 -13.41 6.01
CA ARG A 13 39.67 -13.26 6.26
C ARG A 13 39.34 -11.83 6.63
N VAL A 14 39.47 -10.92 5.66
CA VAL A 14 38.85 -9.59 5.78
C VAL A 14 37.47 -9.70 5.17
N GLU A 15 36.44 -9.66 6.00
CA GLU A 15 35.07 -9.52 5.50
C GLU A 15 34.95 -8.18 4.78
N CYS A 16 34.66 -8.22 3.48
CA CYS A 16 34.35 -7.01 2.73
C CYS A 16 33.00 -6.48 3.22
N VAL A 17 33.03 -5.52 4.14
CA VAL A 17 31.84 -4.82 4.63
C VAL A 17 31.68 -3.53 3.85
N ASP A 18 30.50 -3.33 3.28
CA ASP A 18 30.11 -2.05 2.69
C ASP A 18 29.80 -1.07 3.82
N LEU A 19 30.76 -0.19 4.11
CA LEU A 19 30.66 0.80 5.18
C LEU A 19 29.55 1.82 4.93
N GLU A 20 29.26 2.15 3.66
CA GLU A 20 28.17 3.06 3.32
C GLU A 20 26.81 2.41 3.60
N LEU A 21 26.66 1.13 3.24
CA LEU A 21 25.46 0.37 3.55
C LEU A 21 25.27 0.24 5.06
N GLN A 22 26.34 -0.04 5.79
CA GLN A 22 26.28 -0.16 7.26
C GLN A 22 25.91 1.18 7.91
N ALA A 23 26.44 2.31 7.41
CA ALA A 23 26.07 3.63 7.87
C ALA A 23 24.58 3.93 7.63
N LYS A 24 24.06 3.59 6.44
CA LYS A 24 22.62 3.72 6.12
C LYS A 24 21.74 2.88 7.05
N GLN A 25 22.16 1.65 7.34
CA GLN A 25 21.44 0.76 8.26
C GLN A 25 21.41 1.32 9.69
N LEU A 26 22.52 1.90 10.16
CA LEU A 26 22.60 2.52 11.48
C LEU A 26 21.73 3.79 11.58
N ASP A 27 21.74 4.64 10.55
CA ASP A 27 20.90 5.84 10.52
C ASP A 27 19.41 5.45 10.50
N THR A 28 19.03 4.46 9.70
CA THR A 28 17.67 3.90 9.67
C THR A 28 17.26 3.40 11.06
N ARG A 29 18.14 2.67 11.75
CA ARG A 29 17.86 2.19 13.11
C ARG A 29 17.68 3.33 14.10
N ARG A 30 18.52 4.38 14.05
CA ARG A 30 18.36 5.57 14.89
C ARG A 30 17.02 6.26 14.65
N GLN A 31 16.63 6.43 13.39
CA GLN A 31 15.35 7.03 13.04
C GLN A 31 14.17 6.23 13.59
N LEU A 32 14.24 4.88 13.55
CA LEU A 32 13.22 4.01 14.14
C LEU A 32 13.15 4.11 15.67
N ASP A 33 14.30 4.22 16.34
CA ASP A 33 14.36 4.39 17.79
C ASP A 33 13.80 5.77 18.24
N GLU A 34 13.98 6.80 17.41
CA GLU A 34 13.46 8.15 17.65
C GLU A 34 11.97 8.29 17.26
N TYR A 35 11.46 7.40 16.43
CA TYR A 35 10.10 7.47 15.89
C TYR A 35 9.04 7.31 16.99
N ASP A 36 8.40 8.43 17.34
CA ASP A 36 7.29 8.46 18.29
C ASP A 36 5.94 8.51 17.55
N ARG A 37 5.18 7.41 17.66
CA ARG A 37 3.82 7.28 17.10
C ARG A 37 2.84 8.32 17.63
N SER A 38 3.08 8.90 18.81
CA SER A 38 2.21 9.95 19.36
C SER A 38 2.25 11.25 18.55
N ARG A 39 3.34 11.44 17.77
CA ARG A 39 3.55 12.60 16.90
C ARG A 39 2.94 12.39 15.51
N GLU A 40 2.40 11.21 15.22
CA GLU A 40 1.67 10.96 13.96
C GLU A 40 0.48 11.93 13.87
N PRO A 41 0.29 12.65 12.75
CA PRO A 41 -0.87 13.48 12.57
C PRO A 41 -2.13 12.61 12.58
N GLU A 42 -3.16 13.04 13.32
CA GLU A 42 -4.46 12.39 13.27
C GLU A 42 -5.06 12.58 11.87
N VAL A 43 -4.90 11.57 11.01
CA VAL A 43 -5.54 11.53 9.70
C VAL A 43 -7.02 11.19 9.91
N ARG A 44 -7.83 12.21 10.25
CA ARG A 44 -9.29 12.07 10.32
C ARG A 44 -9.86 12.03 8.90
N GLY A 45 -10.44 10.91 8.49
CA GLY A 45 -11.12 10.79 7.20
C GLY A 45 -11.09 9.35 6.70
N LYS A 46 -11.88 9.06 5.68
CA LYS A 46 -11.95 7.72 5.10
C LYS A 46 -11.15 7.67 3.80
N TRP A 47 -10.55 6.52 3.52
CA TRP A 47 -9.98 6.20 2.21
C TRP A 47 -11.09 5.68 1.30
N ASN A 48 -11.92 6.58 0.79
CA ASN A 48 -13.08 6.26 -0.05
C ASN A 48 -13.20 7.16 -1.29
N LYS A 49 -12.30 8.13 -1.49
CA LYS A 49 -12.38 9.05 -2.62
C LYS A 49 -11.67 8.46 -3.83
N VAL A 50 -12.41 7.88 -4.76
CA VAL A 50 -11.83 7.19 -5.91
C VAL A 50 -11.63 8.12 -7.07
N CYS A 51 -10.45 8.02 -7.70
CA CYS A 51 -10.10 8.82 -8.85
C CYS A 51 -10.94 8.38 -10.05
N GLY A 52 -11.67 9.31 -10.66
CA GLY A 52 -12.42 9.04 -11.89
C GLY A 52 -11.54 8.69 -13.09
N GLU A 53 -10.28 9.15 -13.09
CA GLU A 53 -9.34 8.94 -14.20
C GLU A 53 -8.60 7.61 -14.10
N CYS A 54 -8.07 7.26 -12.92
CA CYS A 54 -7.21 6.07 -12.75
C CYS A 54 -7.76 5.00 -11.80
N GLY A 55 -8.88 5.26 -11.10
CA GLY A 55 -9.47 4.31 -10.16
C GLY A 55 -8.74 4.17 -8.82
N TYR A 56 -7.66 4.92 -8.57
CA TYR A 56 -6.94 4.87 -7.29
C TYR A 56 -7.80 5.45 -6.15
N VAL A 57 -7.81 4.77 -5.00
CA VAL A 57 -8.53 5.20 -3.81
C VAL A 57 -7.67 6.16 -3.02
N ASN A 58 -8.12 7.41 -2.91
CA ASN A 58 -7.47 8.46 -2.16
C ASN A 58 -8.16 8.70 -0.82
N HIS A 59 -7.43 9.30 0.10
CA HIS A 59 -8.01 9.82 1.32
C HIS A 59 -9.00 10.96 1.02
N GLU A 60 -10.10 11.03 1.76
CA GLU A 60 -11.20 12.01 1.57
C GLU A 60 -10.72 13.46 1.47
N ARG A 61 -9.66 13.81 2.21
CA ARG A 61 -9.08 15.16 2.22
C ARG A 61 -8.30 15.52 0.95
N HIS A 62 -7.99 14.55 0.09
CA HIS A 62 -7.08 14.76 -1.02
C HIS A 62 -7.82 15.44 -2.17
N ARG A 63 -7.33 16.62 -2.54
CA ARG A 63 -7.83 17.42 -3.67
C ARG A 63 -7.31 16.91 -5.01
N TYR A 64 -6.21 16.15 -5.00
CA TYR A 64 -5.57 15.57 -6.17
C TYR A 64 -5.35 14.08 -5.93
N CYS A 65 -5.34 13.30 -7.00
CA CYS A 65 -5.04 11.89 -6.93
C CYS A 65 -3.54 11.69 -6.63
N GLU A 66 -3.19 10.95 -5.58
CA GLU A 66 -1.80 10.61 -5.27
C GLU A 66 -1.12 9.79 -6.37
N SER A 67 -1.90 9.02 -7.13
CA SER A 67 -1.39 8.13 -8.17
C SER A 67 -1.20 8.84 -9.52
N CYS A 68 -2.15 9.68 -9.96
CA CYS A 68 -2.10 10.29 -11.29
C CYS A 68 -2.06 11.82 -11.31
N GLY A 69 -2.18 12.49 -10.16
CA GLY A 69 -2.14 13.95 -10.06
C GLY A 69 -3.40 14.68 -10.53
N CYS A 70 -4.38 13.98 -11.11
CA CYS A 70 -5.63 14.59 -11.57
C CYS A 70 -6.43 15.19 -10.42
N ASN A 71 -7.15 16.28 -10.70
CA ASN A 71 -8.01 16.94 -9.73
C ASN A 71 -9.18 16.01 -9.37
N MET A 72 -9.37 15.81 -8.07
CA MET A 72 -10.39 14.93 -7.52
C MET A 72 -11.65 15.76 -7.28
N VAL A 73 -12.48 15.92 -8.32
CA VAL A 73 -13.82 16.52 -8.20
C VAL A 73 -14.62 15.73 -7.15
N GLU A 74 -15.33 16.42 -6.25
CA GLU A 74 -16.12 15.80 -5.18
C GLU A 74 -17.29 14.98 -5.73
N ARG A 75 -17.01 13.75 -6.15
CA ARG A 75 -18.03 12.72 -6.30
C ARG A 75 -18.03 11.90 -5.02
N THR A 76 -19.11 12.00 -4.25
CA THR A 76 -19.26 11.26 -2.99
C THR A 76 -19.46 9.78 -3.30
N VAL A 77 -18.37 9.02 -3.35
CA VAL A 77 -18.43 7.55 -3.36
C VAL A 77 -18.87 7.13 -1.97
N ARG A 78 -20.13 6.69 -1.87
CA ARG A 78 -20.75 6.34 -0.59
C ARG A 78 -20.33 4.96 -0.10
N GLU A 79 -20.00 4.03 -1.00
CA GLU A 79 -19.74 2.63 -0.65
C GLU A 79 -18.56 2.03 -1.42
N VAL A 80 -17.65 1.42 -0.67
CA VAL A 80 -16.47 0.70 -1.16
C VAL A 80 -16.61 -0.75 -0.72
N ASP A 81 -16.74 -1.67 -1.68
CA ASP A 81 -16.75 -3.10 -1.45
C ASP A 81 -15.33 -3.67 -1.60
N HIS A 82 -15.02 -4.69 -0.82
CA HIS A 82 -13.81 -5.50 -0.96
C HIS A 82 -14.22 -6.88 -1.44
N ILE A 83 -13.61 -7.38 -2.52
CA ILE A 83 -13.97 -8.68 -3.11
C ILE A 83 -12.75 -9.59 -3.23
N CYS A 84 -13.00 -10.89 -3.10
CA CYS A 84 -11.97 -11.91 -3.29
C CYS A 84 -11.48 -11.90 -4.76
N PRO A 85 -10.16 -11.86 -5.01
CA PRO A 85 -9.61 -11.93 -6.37
C PRO A 85 -9.98 -13.21 -7.14
N LYS A 86 -10.22 -14.33 -6.43
CA LYS A 86 -10.51 -15.63 -7.04
C LYS A 86 -11.99 -15.84 -7.33
N CYS A 87 -12.86 -15.68 -6.34
CA CYS A 87 -14.29 -16.02 -6.44
C CYS A 87 -15.22 -14.80 -6.45
N ARG A 88 -14.68 -13.58 -6.31
CA ARG A 88 -15.44 -12.31 -6.27
C ARG A 88 -16.45 -12.17 -5.12
N THR A 89 -16.47 -13.10 -4.17
CA THR A 89 -17.26 -12.96 -2.93
C THR A 89 -16.79 -11.74 -2.15
N LYS A 90 -17.73 -10.99 -1.58
CA LYS A 90 -17.39 -9.88 -0.68
C LYS A 90 -16.61 -10.39 0.52
N VAL A 91 -15.53 -9.71 0.85
CA VAL A 91 -14.65 -10.00 2.00
C VAL A 91 -14.44 -8.73 2.81
N ALA A 92 -13.94 -8.84 4.04
CA ALA A 92 -13.57 -7.66 4.81
C ALA A 92 -12.26 -7.02 4.28
N LYS A 93 -12.08 -5.71 4.53
CA LYS A 93 -10.98 -4.88 4.02
C LYS A 93 -9.56 -5.45 4.24
N HIS A 94 -9.34 -6.10 5.38
CA HIS A 94 -8.02 -6.53 5.85
C HIS A 94 -7.86 -8.05 5.89
N VAL A 95 -8.63 -8.77 5.08
CA VAL A 95 -8.56 -10.22 5.00
C VAL A 95 -7.54 -10.64 3.94
N HIS A 96 -6.75 -11.66 4.28
CA HIS A 96 -5.78 -12.29 3.37
C HIS A 96 -6.18 -13.70 2.94
N GLU A 97 -7.36 -14.16 3.35
CA GLU A 97 -7.89 -15.48 3.02
C GLU A 97 -9.41 -15.44 2.87
N CYS A 98 -9.93 -15.90 1.74
CA CYS A 98 -11.37 -15.92 1.50
C CYS A 98 -12.04 -17.02 2.34
N CYS A 99 -13.00 -16.66 3.17
CA CYS A 99 -13.80 -17.62 3.94
C CYS A 99 -14.67 -18.53 3.06
N GLU A 100 -15.00 -18.10 1.84
CA GLU A 100 -15.90 -18.84 0.94
C GLU A 100 -15.15 -19.85 0.06
N CYS A 101 -14.02 -19.44 -0.53
CA CYS A 101 -13.27 -20.28 -1.47
C CYS A 101 -11.90 -20.74 -0.98
N GLY A 102 -11.50 -20.36 0.24
CA GLY A 102 -10.21 -20.71 0.86
C GLY A 102 -8.98 -20.07 0.20
N ALA A 103 -9.16 -19.14 -0.75
CA ALA A 103 -8.04 -18.55 -1.47
C ALA A 103 -7.25 -17.60 -0.57
N ARG A 104 -5.92 -17.76 -0.53
CA ARG A 104 -5.00 -16.84 0.12
C ARG A 104 -4.55 -15.75 -0.86
N PHE A 105 -4.55 -14.49 -0.45
CA PHE A 105 -4.19 -13.34 -1.26
C PHE A 105 -3.60 -12.21 -0.43
N TRP A 106 -2.80 -11.34 -1.06
CA TRP A 106 -2.12 -10.25 -0.37
C TRP A 106 -3.05 -9.07 -0.05
N SER A 107 -4.07 -8.83 -0.87
CA SER A 107 -5.14 -7.86 -0.58
C SER A 107 -6.42 -8.18 -1.36
N PRO A 108 -7.61 -7.85 -0.81
CA PRO A 108 -8.85 -7.89 -1.58
C PRO A 108 -8.83 -6.88 -2.75
N ILE A 109 -9.56 -7.19 -3.83
CA ILE A 109 -9.85 -6.20 -4.87
C ILE A 109 -10.83 -5.18 -4.31
N ILE A 110 -10.56 -3.90 -4.53
CA ILE A 110 -11.43 -2.81 -4.11
C ILE A 110 -12.37 -2.45 -5.26
N VAL A 111 -13.67 -2.45 -5.01
CA VAL A 111 -14.70 -2.08 -5.98
C VAL A 111 -15.53 -0.92 -5.44
N THR A 112 -15.67 0.13 -6.23
CA THR A 112 -16.55 1.26 -5.92
C THR A 112 -17.87 1.14 -6.64
N ARG A 113 -18.97 1.45 -5.94
CA ARG A 113 -20.28 1.57 -6.56
C ARG A 113 -20.78 3.01 -6.37
N SER A 114 -21.23 3.63 -7.45
CA SER A 114 -22.07 4.83 -7.40
C SER A 114 -23.53 4.39 -7.31
N PRO A 115 -24.37 5.04 -6.46
CA PRO A 115 -25.81 4.78 -6.42
C PRO A 115 -26.58 5.28 -7.65
N GLU A 116 -25.92 5.96 -8.59
CA GLU A 116 -26.51 6.34 -9.88
C GLU A 116 -26.45 5.14 -10.83
N GLY A 117 -27.38 4.21 -10.63
CA GLY A 117 -27.73 3.22 -11.63
C GLY A 117 -28.54 3.88 -12.73
N GLU A 118 -27.89 4.39 -13.77
CA GLU A 118 -28.46 4.46 -15.11
C GLU A 118 -27.41 4.01 -16.12
N CYS A 119 -27.62 2.81 -16.66
CA CYS A 119 -27.08 2.43 -17.96
C CYS A 119 -27.71 3.33 -19.00
N SER A 120 -27.02 4.36 -19.47
CA SER A 120 -27.21 4.82 -20.84
C SER A 120 -26.38 3.90 -21.73
N LEU A 121 -26.98 2.79 -22.14
CA LEU A 121 -26.63 2.21 -23.44
C LEU A 121 -26.95 3.32 -24.45
N GLY A 122 -25.92 3.94 -25.01
CA GLY A 122 -26.07 4.73 -26.21
C GLY A 122 -26.58 3.79 -27.28
N GLU A 123 -27.87 3.92 -27.61
CA GLU A 123 -28.37 3.41 -28.87
C GLU A 123 -27.69 4.24 -29.96
N ASP A 124 -26.65 3.67 -30.59
CA ASP A 124 -26.14 4.15 -31.86
C ASP A 124 -27.28 4.01 -32.89
N GLU A 125 -28.07 5.09 -33.04
CA GLU A 125 -29.03 5.25 -34.11
C GLU A 125 -28.24 5.42 -35.42
N ALA A 126 -28.04 4.30 -36.11
CA ALA A 126 -27.54 4.30 -37.48
C ALA A 126 -28.55 4.99 -38.40
N ARG A 127 -28.14 6.10 -39.01
CA ARG A 127 -28.76 6.63 -40.23
C ARG A 127 -27.72 7.21 -41.18
#